data_AF-A0A7S3MKF0-F1
#
_entry.id   AF-A0A7S3MKF0-F1
#
_cell.length_a   1.000
_cell.length_b   1.000
_cell.length_c   1.000
_cell.angle_alpha   90.00
_cell.angle_beta   90.00
_cell.angle_gamma   90.00
#
_symmetry.space_group_name_H-M   'P 1'
#
loop_
_entity.id
_entity.type
_entity.pdbx_description
1 polymer ?
#
loop_
_entity_poly.entity_id
_entity_poly.type
_entity_poly.pdbx_seq_one_letter_code
_entity_poly.pdbx_strand_id
1 'polypeptide(L)'
;MIDRKGHIIHIDFGFMLQSSPGNMNFEASPFKLTQEYIDLMDGVDSDLFEYFKSLLTAGLLEVRKNMDELVRFITIMMRESVMPCFKNPGTVVSEFMARMKCSGLGESTQ
;
A
#
# COMPACT_ATOMS: atom_id res chain seq x y z
N MET A 1 -4.67 9.89 12.03
CA MET A 1 -4.45 11.22 12.64
C MET A 1 -4.58 12.28 11.55
N ILE A 2 -5.01 13.52 11.86
CA ILE A 2 -5.07 14.63 10.90
C ILE A 2 -4.34 15.84 11.49
N ASP A 3 -3.49 16.50 10.70
CA ASP A 3 -2.77 17.70 11.14
C ASP A 3 -3.58 18.99 10.87
N ARG A 4 -3.05 20.15 11.31
CA ARG A 4 -3.72 21.45 11.12
C ARG A 4 -3.81 21.91 9.67
N LYS A 5 -3.09 21.27 8.75
CA LYS A 5 -3.11 21.55 7.31
C LYS A 5 -4.05 20.60 6.56
N GLY A 6 -4.68 19.64 7.25
CA GLY A 6 -5.59 18.67 6.65
C GLY A 6 -4.90 17.42 6.12
N HIS A 7 -3.62 17.18 6.41
CA HIS A 7 -2.97 15.94 5.99
C HIS A 7 -3.40 14.76 6.85
N ILE A 8 -3.73 13.64 6.20
CA ILE A 8 -4.01 12.37 6.87
C ILE A 8 -2.68 11.66 7.11
N ILE A 9 -2.42 11.31 8.37
CA ILE A 9 -1.24 10.55 8.80
C ILE A 9 -1.73 9.23 9.36
N HIS A 10 -1.36 8.13 8.69
CA HIS A 10 -1.58 6.79 9.19
C HIS A 10 -0.66 6.56 10.39
N ILE A 11 -1.23 6.09 11.50
CA ILE A 11 -0.52 5.74 12.73
C ILE A 11 -0.83 4.28 13.06
N ASP A 12 -0.06 3.68 13.95
CA ASP A 12 -0.22 2.30 14.39
C ASP A 12 0.06 1.26 13.29
N PHE A 13 1.35 1.04 13.02
CA PHE A 13 1.83 -0.02 12.13
C PHE A 13 2.06 -1.35 12.88
N GLY A 14 1.30 -1.62 13.95
CA GLY A 14 1.41 -2.86 14.73
C GLY A 14 1.12 -4.12 13.93
N PHE A 15 0.44 -3.98 12.78
CA PHE A 15 0.21 -5.05 11.80
C PHE A 15 0.69 -4.62 10.42
N MET A 16 1.68 -5.34 9.88
CA MET A 16 2.21 -5.11 8.53
C MET A 16 2.66 -6.44 7.88
N LEU A 17 2.83 -6.42 6.56
CA LEU A 17 3.27 -7.58 5.75
C LEU A 17 2.40 -8.82 6.01
N GLN A 18 2.89 -9.79 6.82
CA GLN A 18 2.25 -11.08 7.09
C GLN A 18 1.51 -11.15 8.44
N SER A 19 1.53 -10.07 9.23
CA SER A 19 0.77 -9.99 10.47
C SER A 19 -0.60 -9.38 10.22
N SER A 20 -1.65 -9.97 10.81
CA SER A 20 -3.01 -9.44 10.83
C SER A 20 -3.59 -9.59 12.25
N PRO A 21 -4.51 -8.71 12.67
CA PRO A 21 -5.20 -8.83 13.95
C PRO A 21 -5.88 -10.19 14.07
N GLY A 22 -5.57 -10.94 15.13
CA GLY A 22 -6.18 -12.25 15.38
C GLY A 22 -5.85 -13.36 14.37
N ASN A 23 -4.87 -13.17 13.47
CA ASN A 23 -4.54 -14.09 12.37
C ASN A 23 -5.70 -14.39 11.41
N MET A 24 -6.76 -13.58 11.43
CA MET A 24 -7.91 -13.72 10.55
C MET A 24 -7.84 -12.62 9.49
N ASN A 25 -7.73 -13.00 8.22
CA ASN A 25 -7.78 -12.06 7.09
C ASN A 25 -9.24 -11.66 6.79
N PHE A 26 -9.93 -11.08 7.78
CA PHE A 26 -11.36 -10.78 7.69
C PHE A 26 -11.66 -9.56 6.82
N GLU A 27 -10.69 -8.65 6.65
CA GLU A 27 -10.86 -7.44 5.86
C GLU A 27 -10.27 -7.65 4.45
N ALA A 28 -11.15 -7.59 3.44
CA ALA A 28 -10.79 -7.88 2.05
C ALA A 28 -9.97 -6.76 1.38
N SER A 29 -9.98 -5.54 1.94
CA SER A 29 -9.32 -4.39 1.33
C SER A 29 -8.00 -4.05 2.05
N PRO A 30 -6.87 -3.95 1.34
CA PRO A 30 -5.59 -3.54 1.91
C PRO A 30 -5.55 -2.06 2.36
N PHE A 31 -6.54 -1.26 1.95
CA PHE A 31 -6.74 0.12 2.39
C PHE A 31 -8.24 0.47 2.33
N LYS A 32 -8.76 1.19 3.32
CA LYS A 32 -10.18 1.59 3.37
C LYS A 32 -10.34 3.02 2.87
N LEU A 33 -10.73 3.16 1.60
CA LEU A 33 -11.22 4.42 1.04
C LEU A 33 -12.72 4.52 1.33
N THR A 34 -13.11 5.36 2.29
CA THR A 34 -14.51 5.51 2.71
C THR A 34 -15.28 6.44 1.78
N GLN A 35 -16.62 6.34 1.81
CA GLN A 35 -17.48 7.29 1.10
C GLN A 35 -17.23 8.74 1.56
N GLU A 36 -16.98 8.95 2.86
CA GLU A 36 -16.67 10.28 3.41
C GLU A 36 -15.42 10.91 2.77
N TYR A 37 -14.39 10.11 2.43
CA TYR A 37 -13.21 10.62 1.72
C TYR A 37 -13.55 11.01 0.28
N ILE A 38 -14.41 10.24 -0.37
CA ILE A 38 -14.89 10.53 -1.73
C ILE A 38 -15.72 11.81 -1.72
N ASP A 39 -16.61 11.96 -0.75
CA ASP A 39 -17.47 13.14 -0.62
C ASP A 39 -16.66 14.41 -0.32
N LEU A 40 -15.57 14.32 0.47
CA LEU A 40 -14.62 15.42 0.68
C LEU A 40 -13.89 15.83 -0.61
N MET A 41 -13.81 14.94 -1.59
CA MET A 41 -13.27 15.21 -2.90
C MET A 41 -14.37 15.54 -3.91
N ASP A 42 -15.57 15.94 -3.50
CA ASP A 42 -16.72 16.27 -4.37
C ASP A 42 -17.23 15.11 -5.24
N GLY A 43 -17.03 13.86 -4.81
CA GLY A 43 -17.58 12.67 -5.48
C GLY A 43 -16.61 11.99 -6.47
N VAL A 44 -17.04 10.86 -7.01
CA VAL A 44 -16.19 9.99 -7.88
C VAL A 44 -15.92 10.57 -9.27
N ASP A 45 -16.77 11.47 -9.75
CA ASP A 45 -16.67 12.08 -11.08
C ASP A 45 -16.01 13.47 -11.04
N SER A 46 -15.44 13.86 -9.91
CA SER A 46 -14.85 15.18 -9.71
C SER A 46 -13.40 15.26 -10.21
N ASP A 47 -12.97 16.49 -10.55
CA ASP A 47 -11.57 16.76 -10.87
C ASP A 47 -10.63 16.47 -9.69
N LEU A 48 -11.09 16.62 -8.44
CA LEU A 48 -10.30 16.34 -7.24
C LEU A 48 -10.07 14.84 -7.06
N PHE A 49 -11.08 14.01 -7.33
CA PHE A 49 -10.95 12.56 -7.28
C PHE A 49 -10.06 12.04 -8.43
N GLU A 50 -10.20 12.59 -9.64
CA GLU A 50 -9.26 12.32 -10.73
C GLU A 50 -7.83 12.72 -10.38
N TYR A 51 -7.66 13.88 -9.76
CA TYR A 51 -6.35 14.33 -9.29
C TYR A 51 -5.78 13.38 -8.23
N PHE A 52 -6.57 12.94 -7.25
CA PHE A 52 -6.19 11.93 -6.27
C PHE A 52 -5.72 10.62 -6.94
N LYS A 53 -6.47 10.11 -7.92
CA LYS A 53 -6.07 8.90 -8.69
C LYS A 53 -4.76 9.12 -9.46
N SER A 54 -4.56 10.29 -10.05
CA SER A 54 -3.34 10.62 -10.78
C SER A 54 -2.10 10.62 -9.86
N LEU A 55 -2.23 11.20 -8.67
CA LEU A 55 -1.16 11.22 -7.65
C LEU A 55 -0.87 9.81 -7.12
N LEU A 56 -1.91 9.01 -6.85
CA LEU A 56 -1.75 7.63 -6.39
C LEU A 56 -1.04 6.79 -7.46
N THR A 57 -1.40 6.97 -8.74
CA THR A 57 -0.77 6.27 -9.86
C THR A 57 0.69 6.69 -10.01
N ALA A 58 0.99 7.99 -9.99
CA ALA A 58 2.36 8.50 -10.06
C ALA A 58 3.22 7.99 -8.89
N GLY A 59 2.67 8.00 -7.67
CA GLY A 59 3.33 7.43 -6.50
C GLY A 59 3.62 5.94 -6.66
N LEU A 60 2.64 5.15 -7.11
CA LEU A 60 2.82 3.71 -7.32
C LEU A 60 3.89 3.41 -8.38
N LEU A 61 3.92 4.17 -9.47
CA LEU A 61 4.97 4.06 -10.50
C LEU A 61 6.36 4.37 -9.93
N GLU A 62 6.49 5.38 -9.07
CA GLU A 62 7.77 5.72 -8.45
C GLU A 62 8.24 4.65 -7.46
N VAL A 63 7.34 4.10 -6.66
CA VAL A 63 7.67 2.99 -5.75
C VAL A 63 8.13 1.77 -6.55
N ARG A 64 7.53 1.50 -7.73
CA ARG A 64 7.97 0.41 -8.62
C ARG A 64 9.39 0.59 -9.15
N LYS A 65 9.82 1.82 -9.46
CA LYS A 65 11.21 2.08 -9.89
C LYS A 65 12.24 1.75 -8.81
N ASN A 66 11.84 1.91 -7.54
CA ASN A 66 12.70 1.70 -6.38
C ASN A 66 12.43 0.35 -5.68
N MET A 67 11.73 -0.57 -6.36
CA MET A 67 11.26 -1.82 -5.76
C MET A 67 12.39 -2.72 -5.27
N ASP A 68 13.49 -2.78 -6.01
CA ASP A 68 14.65 -3.59 -5.63
C ASP A 68 15.26 -3.13 -4.30
N GLU A 69 15.23 -1.83 -4.02
CA GLU A 69 15.74 -1.28 -2.75
C GLU A 69 14.83 -1.63 -1.58
N LEU A 70 13.51 -1.49 -1.77
CA LEU A 70 12.52 -1.88 -0.76
C LEU A 70 12.60 -3.37 -0.44
N VAL A 71 12.76 -4.20 -1.48
CA VAL A 71 12.97 -5.64 -1.33
C VAL A 71 14.25 -5.90 -0.54
N ARG A 72 15.36 -5.23 -0.83
CA ARG A 72 16.61 -5.38 -0.07
C ARG A 72 16.41 -5.07 1.41
N PHE A 73 15.71 -3.99 1.75
CA PHE A 73 15.41 -3.67 3.15
C PHE A 73 14.62 -4.80 3.81
N ILE A 74 13.55 -5.28 3.16
CA ILE A 74 12.73 -6.39 3.67
C ILE A 74 13.60 -7.65 3.84
N THR A 75 14.44 -7.99 2.87
CA THR A 75 15.37 -9.14 2.91
C THR A 75 16.38 -9.05 4.04
N ILE A 76 16.88 -7.87 4.39
CA ILE A 76 17.78 -7.70 5.53
C ILE A 76 16.99 -7.83 6.84
N MET A 77 15.87 -7.14 6.96
CA MET A 77 15.07 -7.09 8.19
C MET A 77 14.43 -8.43 8.57
N MET A 78 14.15 -9.30 7.61
CA MET A 78 13.52 -10.60 7.90
C MET A 78 14.50 -11.65 8.44
N ARG A 79 15.80 -11.49 8.21
CA ARG A 79 16.80 -12.50 8.61
C ARG A 79 16.80 -12.62 10.13
N GLU A 80 16.53 -13.82 10.61
CA GLU A 80 16.51 -14.16 12.04
C GLU A 80 15.53 -13.30 12.87
N SER A 81 14.55 -12.67 12.21
CA SER A 81 13.60 -11.80 12.89
C SER A 81 12.54 -12.62 13.61
N VAL A 82 12.28 -12.27 14.87
CA VAL A 82 11.21 -12.83 15.69
C VAL A 82 9.90 -12.04 15.56
N MET A 83 9.85 -11.04 14.68
CA MET A 83 8.71 -10.17 14.53
C MET A 83 7.52 -10.88 13.85
N PRO A 84 6.27 -10.67 14.32
CA PRO A 84 5.08 -11.32 13.75
C PRO A 84 4.80 -11.01 12.27
N CYS A 85 5.42 -9.98 11.71
CA CYS A 85 5.28 -9.59 10.30
C CYS A 85 6.12 -10.44 9.33
N PHE A 86 7.02 -11.29 9.85
CA PHE A 86 7.88 -12.23 9.10
C PHE A 86 7.61 -13.70 9.46
N LYS A 87 6.34 -14.09 9.60
CA LYS A 87 5.95 -15.49 9.92
C LYS A 87 6.48 -16.51 8.92
N ASN A 88 6.46 -16.16 7.63
CA ASN A 88 6.92 -17.01 6.54
C ASN A 88 7.98 -16.25 5.72
N PRO A 89 9.24 -16.20 6.18
CA PRO A 89 10.31 -15.45 5.50
C PRO A 89 10.53 -15.88 4.05
N GLY A 90 10.23 -17.14 3.71
CA GLY A 90 10.34 -17.66 2.34
C GLY A 90 9.34 -17.05 1.34
N THR A 91 8.21 -16.50 1.80
CA THR A 91 7.15 -15.99 0.92
C THR A 91 6.97 -14.48 0.99
N VAL A 92 7.46 -13.80 2.03
CA VAL A 92 7.21 -12.36 2.23
C VAL A 92 7.74 -11.49 1.08
N VAL A 93 8.88 -11.84 0.46
CA VAL A 93 9.41 -11.11 -0.69
C VAL A 93 8.49 -11.25 -1.90
N SER A 94 8.08 -12.49 -2.23
CA SER A 94 7.23 -12.74 -3.39
C SER A 94 5.84 -12.14 -3.20
N GLU A 95 5.29 -12.18 -1.99
CA GLU A 95 4.05 -11.51 -1.61
C GLU A 95 4.15 -9.98 -1.73
N PHE A 96 5.24 -9.37 -1.25
CA PHE A 96 5.46 -7.93 -1.39
C PHE A 96 5.60 -7.52 -2.85
N MET A 97 6.35 -8.27 -3.65
CA MET A 97 6.49 -8.05 -5.09
C MET A 97 5.16 -8.19 -5.84
N ALA A 98 4.34 -9.16 -5.46
CA ALA A 98 3.04 -9.38 -6.10
C ALA A 98 2.09 -8.18 -5.92
N ARG A 99 2.16 -7.46 -4.80
CA ARG A 99 1.33 -6.26 -4.54
C ARG A 99 1.57 -5.13 -5.54
N MET A 100 2.73 -5.10 -6.16
CA MET A 100 3.12 -4.02 -7.09
C MET A 100 2.88 -4.38 -8.55
N LYS A 101 2.37 -5.59 -8.82
CA LYS A 101 1.95 -6.03 -10.16
C LYS A 101 0.55 -5.48 -10.44
N CYS A 102 0.46 -4.47 -11.29
CA CYS A 102 -0.81 -4.06 -11.88
C CYS A 102 -1.14 -4.97 -13.06
N SER A 103 -2.02 -5.94 -12.86
CA SER A 103 -2.71 -6.62 -13.96
C SER A 103 -3.81 -5.65 -14.45
N GLY A 104 -3.59 -4.94 -15.56
CA GLY A 104 -4.64 -4.11 -16.17
C GLY A 104 -4.22 -2.73 -16.70
N LEU A 105 -2.97 -2.31 -16.52
CA LEU A 105 -2.43 -1.19 -17.29
C LEU A 105 -1.91 -1.75 -18.61
N GLY A 106 -2.77 -1.73 -19.64
CA GLY A 106 -2.30 -1.92 -21.01
C GLY A 106 -1.17 -0.94 -21.28
N GLU A 107 -0.06 -1.47 -21.78
CA GLU A 107 1.01 -0.66 -22.34
C GLU A 107 0.42 0.14 -23.50
N SER A 108 -0.02 1.37 -23.22
CA SER A 108 -0.18 2.40 -24.23
C SER A 108 1.22 2.91 -24.56
N THR A 109 1.80 2.28 -25.59
CA THR A 109 2.62 2.89 -26.63
C THR A 109 3.59 3.99 -26.20
N GLN A 110 4.88 3.67 -26.26
CA GLN A 110 5.78 4.34 -27.21
C GLN A 110 6.55 3.30 -28.01
#